data_AF-A0A8R1EUR0-F1
#
_entry.id   AF-A0A8R1EUR0-F1
#
_cell.length_a   1.000
_cell.length_b   1.000
_cell.length_c   1.000
_cell.angle_alpha   90.00
_cell.angle_beta   90.00
_cell.angle_gamma   90.00
#
_symmetry.space_group_name_H-M   'P 1'
#
loop_
_entity.id
_entity.type
_entity.pdbx_description
1 polymer ?
#
loop_
_entity_poly.entity_id
_entity_poly.type
_entity_poly.pdbx_seq_one_letter_code
_entity_poly.pdbx_strand_id
1 'polypeptide(L)'
;MRRNGSVRGRKNLVKNALLKFKNAESPNSGVVVYLTSCGVLRKSFDKCRVVTQIFEAFRVKFEIRDLNICLSYVEELSEKSKLKESGGYQKDLIFDSLPLVYVDGHFWEMRKR
;
A
#
# COMPACT_ATOMS: atom_id res chain seq x y z
N MET A 1 -21.52 -46.10 5.01
CA MET A 1 -22.28 -45.13 4.19
C MET A 1 -21.54 -43.79 4.12
N ARG A 2 -20.92 -43.45 3.00
CA ARG A 2 -20.35 -42.11 2.79
C ARG A 2 -21.48 -41.13 2.45
N ARG A 3 -21.80 -40.21 3.35
CA ARG A 3 -22.81 -39.17 3.13
C ARG A 3 -22.21 -38.12 2.21
N ASN A 4 -22.40 -38.27 0.90
CA ASN A 4 -22.09 -37.22 -0.06
C ASN A 4 -23.11 -36.10 0.17
N GLY A 5 -22.67 -34.99 0.77
CA GLY A 5 -23.52 -33.81 1.01
C GLY A 5 -24.24 -33.33 -0.25
N SER A 6 -25.42 -32.74 -0.07
CA SER A 6 -26.30 -32.30 -1.17
C SER A 6 -25.57 -31.41 -2.19
N VAL A 7 -25.80 -31.67 -3.48
CA VAL A 7 -25.25 -30.90 -4.62
C VAL A 7 -25.56 -29.40 -4.45
N ARG A 8 -26.74 -29.06 -3.93
CA ARG A 8 -27.14 -27.67 -3.66
C ARG A 8 -26.29 -27.03 -2.55
N GLY A 9 -25.92 -27.79 -1.53
CA GLY A 9 -25.01 -27.36 -0.46
C GLY A 9 -23.60 -27.08 -0.98
N ARG A 10 -23.06 -27.96 -1.83
CA ARG A 10 -21.74 -27.74 -2.47
C ARG A 10 -21.75 -26.51 -3.37
N LYS A 11 -22.81 -26.33 -4.18
CA LYS A 11 -22.95 -25.15 -5.05
C LYS A 11 -23.00 -23.85 -4.24
N ASN A 12 -23.70 -23.84 -3.11
CA ASN A 12 -23.73 -22.68 -2.22
C ASN A 12 -22.38 -22.44 -1.54
N LEU A 13 -21.65 -23.48 -1.16
CA LEU A 13 -20.32 -23.37 -0.56
C LEU A 13 -19.31 -22.76 -1.55
N VAL A 14 -19.34 -23.23 -2.81
CA VAL A 14 -18.52 -22.66 -3.90
C VAL A 14 -18.91 -21.20 -4.16
N LYS A 15 -20.21 -20.88 -4.24
CA LYS A 15 -20.67 -19.51 -4.47
C LYS A 15 -20.25 -18.57 -3.33
N ASN A 16 -20.36 -19.03 -2.08
CA ASN A 16 -19.94 -18.26 -0.90
C ASN A 16 -18.42 -18.10 -0.82
N ALA A 17 -17.65 -19.11 -1.23
CA ALA A 17 -16.20 -19.01 -1.35
C ALA A 17 -15.81 -17.97 -2.41
N LEU A 18 -16.42 -18.02 -3.60
CA LEU A 18 -16.18 -17.04 -4.67
C LEU A 18 -16.54 -15.62 -4.26
N LEU A 19 -17.65 -15.43 -3.54
CA LEU A 19 -18.02 -14.12 -2.98
C LEU A 19 -17.02 -13.64 -1.92
N LYS A 20 -16.54 -14.55 -1.06
CA LYS A 20 -15.45 -14.25 -0.12
C LYS A 20 -14.16 -13.85 -0.84
N PHE A 21 -13.76 -14.56 -1.89
CA PHE A 21 -12.57 -14.21 -2.68
C PHE A 21 -12.74 -12.86 -3.40
N LYS A 22 -13.90 -12.61 -4.00
CA LYS A 22 -14.22 -11.32 -4.64
C LYS A 22 -14.24 -10.15 -3.66
N ASN A 23 -14.63 -10.39 -2.40
CA ASN A 23 -14.61 -9.38 -1.34
C ASN A 23 -13.25 -9.30 -0.61
N ALA A 24 -12.39 -10.31 -0.76
CA ALA A 24 -11.02 -10.34 -0.24
C ALA A 24 -10.02 -9.73 -1.22
N GLU A 25 -10.37 -9.61 -2.51
CA GLU A 25 -9.78 -8.58 -3.36
C GLU A 25 -10.19 -7.23 -2.79
N SER A 26 -9.31 -6.65 -1.97
CA SER A 26 -9.43 -5.26 -1.59
C SER A 26 -9.61 -4.42 -2.86
N PRO A 27 -10.54 -3.46 -2.91
CA PRO A 27 -10.70 -2.57 -4.06
C PRO A 27 -9.43 -1.75 -4.34
N ASN A 28 -8.50 -1.71 -3.37
CA ASN A 28 -7.16 -1.16 -3.52
C ASN A 28 -6.21 -2.29 -3.91
N SER A 29 -5.38 -2.01 -4.91
CA SER A 29 -4.47 -2.91 -5.61
C SER A 29 -3.37 -3.58 -4.78
N GLY A 30 -3.49 -3.59 -3.45
CA GLY A 30 -2.44 -3.99 -2.52
C GLY A 30 -1.26 -3.01 -2.47
N VAL A 31 -1.04 -2.22 -3.53
CA VAL A 31 0.06 -1.27 -3.66
C VAL A 31 -0.35 0.10 -3.14
N VAL A 32 0.35 0.58 -2.11
CA VAL A 32 0.20 1.91 -1.52
C VAL A 32 1.52 2.66 -1.65
N VAL A 33 1.48 3.87 -2.20
CA VAL A 33 2.65 4.73 -2.40
C VAL A 33 2.51 5.97 -1.53
N TYR A 34 3.38 6.08 -0.54
CA TYR A 34 3.57 7.33 0.20
C TYR A 34 4.53 8.22 -0.57
N LEU A 35 4.09 9.46 -0.80
CA LEU A 35 4.85 10.44 -1.57
C LEU A 35 4.64 11.85 -1.02
N THR A 36 5.34 12.80 -1.59
CA THR A 36 5.10 14.24 -1.40
C THR A 36 4.93 14.91 -2.74
N SER A 37 3.87 15.70 -2.90
CA SER A 37 3.71 16.63 -4.02
C SER A 37 4.44 17.97 -3.81
N CYS A 38 5.07 18.16 -2.64
CA CYS A 38 5.74 19.43 -2.31
C CYS A 38 7.04 19.59 -3.10
N GLY A 39 7.00 20.38 -4.17
CA GLY A 39 8.15 20.64 -5.04
C GLY A 39 9.30 21.40 -4.38
N VAL A 40 9.11 21.98 -3.19
CA VAL A 40 10.21 22.55 -2.39
C VAL A 40 11.21 21.47 -1.99
N LEU A 41 10.72 20.25 -1.74
CA LEU A 41 11.53 19.08 -1.41
C LEU A 41 12.01 18.38 -2.70
N ARG A 42 12.73 19.11 -3.57
CA ARG A 42 13.07 18.69 -4.96
C ARG A 42 13.55 17.24 -5.06
N LYS A 43 14.49 16.82 -4.20
CA LYS A 43 15.07 15.47 -4.24
C LYS A 43 14.00 14.38 -4.07
N SER A 44 13.11 14.54 -3.10
CA SER A 44 12.06 13.56 -2.80
C SER A 44 10.92 13.66 -3.79
N PHE A 45 10.56 14.87 -4.20
CA PHE A 45 9.56 15.12 -5.24
C PHE A 45 9.91 14.42 -6.55
N ASP A 46 11.15 14.57 -7.05
CA ASP A 46 11.57 13.95 -8.31
C ASP A 46 11.56 12.42 -8.23
N LYS A 47 12.03 11.84 -7.11
CA LYS A 47 11.95 10.38 -6.88
C LYS A 47 10.50 9.89 -6.88
N CYS A 48 9.60 10.62 -6.20
CA CYS A 48 8.17 10.29 -6.15
C CYS A 48 7.56 10.28 -7.55
N ARG A 49 7.86 11.32 -8.36
CA ARG A 49 7.37 11.45 -9.73
C ARG A 49 7.86 10.30 -10.63
N VAL A 50 9.11 9.87 -10.48
CA VAL A 50 9.65 8.74 -11.24
C VAL A 50 8.90 7.45 -10.89
N VAL A 51 8.65 7.18 -9.60
CA VAL A 51 7.93 5.96 -9.19
C VAL A 51 6.50 5.94 -9.69
N THR A 52 5.76 7.06 -9.60
CA THR A 52 4.38 7.12 -10.12
C THR A 52 4.35 6.92 -11.64
N GLN A 53 5.26 7.56 -12.38
CA GLN A 53 5.37 7.37 -13.83
C GLN A 53 5.67 5.93 -14.23
N ILE A 54 6.54 5.24 -13.49
CA ILE A 54 6.83 3.82 -13.71
C ILE A 54 5.56 2.98 -13.49
N PHE A 55 4.87 3.17 -12.37
CA PHE A 55 3.66 2.40 -12.08
C PHE A 55 2.55 2.64 -13.10
N GLU A 56 2.37 3.89 -13.54
CA GLU A 56 1.44 4.25 -14.61
C GLU A 56 1.84 3.58 -15.94
N ALA A 57 3.12 3.62 -16.32
CA ALA A 57 3.61 2.99 -17.55
C ALA A 57 3.38 1.47 -17.55
N PHE A 58 3.55 0.81 -16.41
CA PHE A 58 3.27 -0.62 -16.24
C PHE A 58 1.79 -0.94 -15.95
N ARG A 59 0.90 0.07 -15.93
CA ARG A 59 -0.53 -0.07 -15.60
C ARG A 59 -0.78 -0.76 -14.26
N VAL A 60 0.14 -0.57 -13.32
CA VAL A 60 -0.02 -1.02 -11.94
C VAL A 60 -1.07 -0.10 -11.32
N LYS A 61 -2.12 -0.67 -10.74
CA LYS A 61 -3.05 0.10 -9.90
C LYS A 61 -2.32 0.38 -8.58
N PHE A 62 -2.42 1.57 -8.03
CA PHE A 62 -1.86 1.92 -6.73
C PHE A 62 -2.66 3.04 -6.07
N GLU A 63 -2.63 3.06 -4.74
CA GLU A 63 -3.19 4.14 -3.93
C GLU A 63 -2.10 5.16 -3.60
N ILE A 64 -2.40 6.45 -3.76
CA ILE A 64 -1.47 7.54 -3.42
C ILE A 64 -1.80 8.07 -2.02
N ARG A 65 -0.78 8.12 -1.16
CA ARG A 65 -0.83 8.71 0.18
C ARG A 65 0.11 9.93 0.21
N ASP A 66 -0.42 11.11 -0.05
CA ASP A 66 0.38 12.34 -0.10
C ASP A 66 0.56 12.96 1.30
N LEU A 67 1.78 12.90 1.81
CA LEU A 67 2.13 13.41 3.14
C LEU A 67 2.09 14.94 3.24
N ASN A 68 2.17 15.65 2.12
CA ASN A 68 2.05 17.10 2.08
C ASN A 68 0.59 17.55 2.22
N ILE A 69 -0.35 16.73 1.74
CA ILE A 69 -1.78 17.06 1.71
C ILE A 69 -2.49 16.57 2.97
N CYS A 70 -2.15 15.37 3.47
CA CYS A 70 -2.86 14.76 4.59
C CYS A 70 -1.91 14.30 5.70
N LEU A 71 -2.03 14.92 6.87
CA LEU A 71 -1.20 14.63 8.04
C LEU A 71 -1.50 13.24 8.65
N SER A 72 -2.69 12.70 8.48
CA SER A 72 -3.02 11.36 8.99
C SER A 72 -2.18 10.25 8.36
N TYR A 73 -1.68 10.46 7.14
CA TYR A 73 -0.75 9.52 6.49
C TYR A 73 0.65 9.54 7.13
N VAL A 74 1.04 10.67 7.72
CA VAL A 74 2.29 10.76 8.50
C VAL A 74 2.13 9.97 9.81
N GLU A 75 0.98 10.10 10.46
CA GLU A 75 0.66 9.33 11.68
C GLU A 75 0.59 7.82 11.38
N GLU A 76 -0.07 7.42 10.29
CA GLU A 76 -0.11 6.02 9.85
C GLU A 76 1.30 5.45 9.59
N LEU A 77 2.17 6.22 8.92
CA LEU A 77 3.57 5.82 8.73
C LEU A 77 4.30 5.68 10.07
N SER A 78 3.97 6.49 11.07
CA SER A 78 4.58 6.43 12.40
C SER A 78 4.21 5.20 13.18
N GLU A 79 3.05 4.63 12.89
CA GLU A 79 2.61 3.37 13.47
C GLU A 79 3.18 2.16 12.73
N LYS A 80 3.27 2.23 11.40
CA LYS A 80 3.82 1.16 10.55
C LYS A 80 5.33 1.00 10.71
N SER A 81 6.03 2.13 10.76
CA SER A 81 7.46 2.16 11.07
C SER A 81 7.58 1.98 12.57
N LYS A 82 8.30 0.98 13.07
CA LYS A 82 8.47 0.71 14.52
C LYS A 82 9.26 1.81 15.27
N LEU A 83 9.12 3.07 14.87
CA LEU A 83 9.87 4.27 15.26
C LEU A 83 9.35 4.93 16.55
N LYS A 84 8.61 4.21 17.40
CA LYS A 84 8.25 4.71 18.74
C LYS A 84 9.38 4.58 19.77
N GLU A 85 10.48 3.89 19.46
CA GLU A 85 11.46 3.53 20.50
C GLU A 85 12.64 4.49 20.68
N SER A 86 12.87 5.50 19.84
CA SER A 86 14.01 6.42 20.06
C SER A 86 13.79 7.79 19.43
N GLY A 87 13.20 8.71 20.19
CA GLY A 87 13.37 10.15 19.97
C GLY A 87 12.68 10.76 18.75
N GLY A 88 11.37 10.97 18.83
CA GLY A 88 10.64 11.97 18.04
C GLY A 88 10.54 11.70 16.54
N TYR A 89 9.31 11.70 16.03
CA TYR A 89 9.04 11.55 14.60
C TYR A 89 9.51 12.81 13.83
N GLN A 90 10.74 12.83 13.32
CA GLN A 90 11.26 13.96 12.55
C GLN A 90 10.74 13.91 11.11
N LYS A 91 9.82 14.83 10.79
CA LYS A 91 9.22 14.96 9.45
C LYS A 91 10.27 15.00 8.34
N ASP A 92 11.36 15.72 8.55
CA ASP A 92 12.42 15.89 7.54
C ASP A 92 13.06 14.56 7.13
N LEU A 93 13.31 13.66 8.09
CA LEU A 93 13.88 12.32 7.82
C LEU A 93 12.93 11.43 7.01
N ILE A 94 11.61 11.59 7.20
CA ILE A 94 10.60 10.84 6.45
C ILE A 94 10.53 11.36 5.03
N PHE A 95 10.49 12.68 4.86
CA PHE A 95 10.45 13.29 3.54
C PHE A 95 11.69 12.91 2.72
N ASP A 96 12.87 12.81 3.32
CA ASP A 96 14.10 12.35 2.65
C ASP A 96 14.04 10.88 2.20
N SER A 97 13.25 10.07 2.91
CA SER A 97 13.07 8.64 2.66
C SER A 97 12.00 8.33 1.59
N LEU A 98 11.26 9.34 1.11
CA LEU A 98 10.25 9.16 0.08
C LEU A 98 10.87 8.89 -1.32
N PRO A 99 10.13 8.19 -2.20
CA PRO A 99 8.83 7.55 -1.97
C PRO A 99 8.95 6.24 -1.16
N LEU A 100 7.93 5.95 -0.34
CA LEU A 100 7.82 4.66 0.36
C LEU A 100 6.71 3.85 -0.30
N VAL A 101 7.00 2.62 -0.70
CA VAL A 101 6.01 1.74 -1.34
C VAL A 101 5.71 0.57 -0.43
N TYR A 102 4.43 0.28 -0.26
CA TYR A 102 3.94 -0.90 0.45
C TYR A 102 3.15 -1.78 -0.52
N VAL A 103 3.34 -3.09 -0.44
CA VAL A 103 2.59 -4.09 -1.21
C VAL A 103 1.97 -5.05 -0.21
N ASP A 104 0.65 -5.17 -0.22
CA ASP A 104 -0.14 -5.99 0.70
C ASP A 104 0.23 -5.71 2.17
N GLY A 105 0.44 -4.43 2.50
CA GLY A 105 0.82 -3.97 3.83
C GLY A 105 2.31 -4.17 4.21
N HIS A 106 3.12 -4.75 3.34
CA HIS A 106 4.55 -4.98 3.57
C HIS A 106 5.40 -3.90 2.89
N PHE A 107 6.39 -3.37 3.61
CA PHE A 107 7.30 -2.38 3.05
C PHE A 107 8.13 -2.99 1.92
N TRP A 108 8.11 -2.34 0.75
CA TRP A 108 8.89 -2.75 -0.40
C TRP A 108 10.15 -1.89 -0.51
N GLU A 109 11.26 -2.45 -0.06
CA GLU A 109 12.57 -1.81 -0.19
C GLU A 109 13.04 -1.89 -1.66
N MET A 110 13.12 -0.72 -2.32
CA MET A 110 13.73 -0.64 -3.64
C MET A 110 15.25 -0.76 -3.52
N ARG A 111 15.77 -1.99 -3.64
CA ARG A 111 17.22 -2.22 -3.74
C ARG A 111 17.77 -1.59 -5.02
N LYS A 112 18.73 -0.67 -4.87
CA LYS A 112 19.57 -0.22 -5.99
C LYS A 112 20.45 -1.40 -6.41
N ARG A 113 20.27 -1.89 -7.64
CA ARG A 113 21.27 -2.74 -8.30
C ARG A 113 22.39 -1.88 -8.86
#